data_AF-A0ABC8J5N1-F1
#
_entry.id   AF-A0ABC8J5N1-F1
#
_cell.length_a   1.000
_cell.length_b   1.000
_cell.length_c   1.000
_cell.angle_alpha   90.00
_cell.angle_beta   90.00
_cell.angle_gamma   90.00
#
_symmetry.space_group_name_H-M   'P 1'
#
loop_
_entity.id
_entity.type
_entity.pdbx_description
1 polymer ?
#
loop_
_entity_poly.entity_id
_entity_poly.type
_entity_poly.pdbx_seq_one_letter_code
_entity_poly.pdbx_strand_id
1 'polypeptide(L)'
;MTRKKSDGNFVSDKAKKHADELTILLTQNLSTQVSHNVTACLDDEYSRVFGPERSGRVRCVGRGPTPSKLAKQCTAARFEANNVEVVQMKTKMTSLENQVESLTGIIQQLLNTKSNDPVDH
;
A
#
# COMPACT_ATOMS: atom_id res chain seq x y z
N MET A 1 23.19 6.11 1.38
CA MET A 1 22.96 5.50 0.06
C MET A 1 24.27 4.86 -0.38
N THR A 2 24.33 3.54 -0.46
CA THR A 2 25.54 2.83 -0.94
C THR A 2 25.45 2.71 -2.46
N ARG A 3 26.40 3.30 -3.18
CA ARG A 3 26.44 3.18 -4.65
C ARG A 3 27.03 1.82 -5.01
N LYS A 4 26.18 0.91 -5.48
CA LYS A 4 26.55 -0.41 -6.00
C LYS A 4 26.22 -0.51 -7.49
N LYS A 5 27.02 -1.28 -8.21
CA LYS A 5 26.79 -1.66 -9.61
C LYS A 5 25.66 -2.72 -9.67
N SER A 6 25.22 -3.06 -10.88
CA SER A 6 24.19 -4.08 -11.11
C SER A 6 24.60 -5.48 -10.64
N ASP A 7 25.90 -5.76 -10.58
CA ASP A 7 26.50 -6.99 -10.05
C ASP A 7 26.50 -7.07 -8.51
N GLY A 8 26.05 -6.02 -7.82
CA GLY A 8 26.02 -5.94 -6.36
C GLY A 8 27.34 -5.49 -5.72
N ASN A 9 28.39 -5.27 -6.50
CA ASN A 9 29.68 -4.77 -6.02
C ASN A 9 29.65 -3.23 -5.86
N PHE A 10 30.53 -2.68 -5.04
CA PHE A 10 30.62 -1.23 -4.84
C PHE A 10 31.17 -0.53 -6.09
N VAL A 11 30.66 0.66 -6.36
CA VAL A 11 31.10 1.47 -7.51
C VAL A 11 32.53 2.02 -7.31
N SER A 12 32.95 2.23 -6.06
CA SER A 12 34.30 2.73 -5.71
C SER A 12 34.69 2.31 -4.30
N ASP A 13 36.00 2.31 -4.00
CA ASP A 13 36.52 2.02 -2.66
C ASP A 13 36.02 3.02 -1.62
N LYS A 14 35.87 4.29 -2.01
CA LYS A 14 35.25 5.31 -1.15
C LYS A 14 33.82 4.94 -0.77
N ALA A 15 33.04 4.43 -1.72
CA ALA A 15 31.66 4.01 -1.45
C ALA A 15 31.60 2.78 -0.53
N LYS A 16 32.56 1.86 -0.67
CA LYS A 16 32.71 0.71 0.23
C LYS A 16 33.06 1.15 1.64
N LYS A 17 34.10 1.98 1.79
CA LYS A 17 34.55 2.52 3.08
C LYS A 17 33.41 3.19 3.85
N HIS A 18 32.66 4.09 3.21
CA HIS A 18 31.51 4.74 3.86
C HIS A 18 30.38 3.77 4.21
N ALA A 19 30.18 2.71 3.42
CA ALA A 19 29.20 1.68 3.77
C ALA A 19 29.59 0.96 5.04
N ASP A 20 30.87 0.54 5.12
CA ASP A 20 31.42 -0.19 6.27
C ASP A 20 31.40 0.69 7.53
N GLU A 21 31.84 1.94 7.46
CA GLU A 21 31.78 2.93 8.55
C GLU A 21 30.35 3.11 9.07
N LEU A 22 29.38 3.25 8.16
CA LEU A 22 27.99 3.43 8.54
C LEU A 22 27.40 2.18 9.19
N THR A 23 27.74 0.99 8.69
CA THR A 23 27.32 -0.28 9.31
C THR A 23 27.89 -0.43 10.72
N ILE A 24 29.14 -0.02 10.95
CA ILE A 24 29.77 -0.06 12.27
C ILE A 24 29.04 0.86 13.24
N LEU A 25 28.77 2.12 12.86
CA LEU A 25 28.07 3.08 13.72
C LEU A 25 26.64 2.63 14.06
N LEU A 26 25.91 2.11 13.07
CA LEU A 26 24.57 1.56 13.30
C LEU A 26 24.57 0.35 14.23
N THR A 27 25.60 -0.51 14.12
CA THR A 27 25.72 -1.70 14.99
C THR A 27 26.05 -1.31 16.42
N GLN A 28 26.89 -0.29 16.63
CA GLN A 28 27.21 0.22 17.96
C GLN A 28 26.02 0.91 18.62
N ASN A 29 25.19 1.60 17.85
CA ASN A 29 24.00 2.31 18.33
C ASN A 29 22.72 1.46 18.23
N LEU A 30 22.81 0.12 18.35
CA LEU A 30 21.67 -0.78 18.13
C LEU A 30 20.45 -0.44 19.01
N SER A 31 20.66 0.15 20.19
CA SER A 31 19.61 0.50 21.15
C SER A 31 18.65 1.60 20.66
N THR A 32 19.08 2.50 19.77
CA THR A 32 18.25 3.63 19.27
C THR A 32 17.36 3.24 18.08
N GLN A 33 17.61 2.10 17.42
CA GLN A 33 16.90 1.67 16.20
C GLN A 33 15.70 0.74 16.48
N VAL A 34 15.60 0.16 17.69
CA VAL A 34 14.49 -0.75 18.06
C VAL A 34 13.20 0.00 18.37
N SER A 35 13.27 1.33 18.55
CA SER A 35 12.10 2.15 18.84
C SER A 35 11.39 2.55 17.55
N HIS A 36 10.08 2.27 17.47
CA HIS A 36 9.25 2.52 16.28
C HIS A 36 9.12 4.01 15.88
N ASN A 37 9.67 4.92 16.70
CA ASN A 37 9.65 6.37 16.61
C ASN A 37 11.05 6.98 16.44
N VAL A 38 11.87 6.45 15.52
CA VAL A 38 13.16 7.07 15.15
C VAL A 38 12.94 8.53 14.75
N THR A 39 13.32 9.44 15.64
CA THR A 39 13.31 10.89 15.41
C THR A 39 14.38 11.22 14.37
N ALA A 40 13.99 11.92 13.30
CA ALA A 40 14.96 12.45 12.35
C ALA A 40 15.85 13.49 13.05
N CYS A 41 17.16 13.23 13.07
CA CYS A 41 18.16 14.12 13.67
C CYS A 41 19.17 14.55 12.59
N LEU A 42 19.65 15.79 12.69
CA LEU A 42 20.67 16.33 11.78
C LEU A 42 22.10 15.83 12.11
N ASP A 43 22.33 15.30 13.32
CA ASP A 43 23.59 14.66 13.76
C ASP A 43 23.44 13.13 13.88
N ASP A 44 22.71 12.49 12.96
CA ASP A 44 22.57 11.04 12.97
C ASP A 44 23.84 10.33 12.44
N GLU A 45 23.89 8.99 12.54
CA GLU A 45 25.04 8.19 12.07
C GLU A 45 25.34 8.43 10.59
N TYR A 46 24.33 8.79 9.81
CA TYR A 46 24.51 9.11 8.40
C TYR A 46 25.30 10.41 8.21
N SER A 47 24.95 11.47 8.95
CA SER A 47 25.65 12.75 8.90
C SER A 47 27.13 12.64 9.32
N ARG A 48 27.45 11.72 10.23
CA ARG A 48 28.82 11.44 10.68
C ARG A 48 29.71 10.83 9.59
N VAL A 49 29.12 10.04 8.68
CA VAL A 49 29.85 9.38 7.59
C VAL A 49 29.88 10.23 6.32
N PHE A 50 28.76 10.88 5.98
CA PHE A 50 28.59 11.59 4.71
C PHE A 50 28.65 13.12 4.83
N GLY A 51 28.74 13.64 6.05
CA GLY A 51 28.62 15.06 6.38
C GLY A 51 27.16 15.53 6.47
N PRO A 52 26.96 16.80 6.87
CA PRO A 52 25.64 17.41 6.95
C PRO A 52 24.91 17.37 5.60
N GLU A 53 23.57 17.27 5.66
CA GLU A 53 22.76 17.32 4.44
C GLU A 53 22.84 18.71 3.79
N ARG A 54 22.89 18.74 2.45
CA ARG A 54 23.01 19.99 1.70
C ARG A 54 21.68 20.73 1.72
N SER A 55 21.74 22.06 1.80
CA SER A 55 20.54 22.91 1.71
C SER A 55 19.69 22.56 0.47
N GLY A 56 18.38 22.48 0.66
CA GLY A 56 17.42 22.08 -0.38
C GLY A 56 17.36 20.58 -0.66
N ARG A 57 18.18 19.75 -0.01
CA ARG A 57 18.09 18.29 -0.08
C ARG A 57 17.49 17.75 1.22
N VAL A 58 16.59 16.77 1.09
CA VAL A 58 16.05 16.03 2.23
C VAL A 58 16.17 14.54 1.93
N ARG A 59 16.80 13.79 2.84
CA ARG A 59 16.84 12.33 2.77
C ARG A 59 15.54 11.78 3.31
N CYS A 60 14.71 11.22 2.43
CA CYS A 60 13.56 10.46 2.87
C CYS A 60 14.02 9.14 3.50
N VAL A 61 13.64 8.90 4.75
CA VAL A 61 13.74 7.57 5.38
C VAL A 61 12.52 6.76 4.93
N GLY A 62 12.65 6.06 3.80
CA GLY A 62 11.57 5.25 3.27
C GLY A 62 11.25 4.07 4.19
N ARG A 63 10.13 4.15 4.93
CA ARG A 63 9.51 3.00 5.60
C ARG A 63 8.65 2.26 4.57
N GLY A 64 9.28 1.38 3.81
CA GLY A 64 8.58 0.57 2.81
C GLY A 64 9.55 -0.25 1.97
N PRO A 65 9.06 -1.23 1.18
CA PRO A 65 9.90 -1.98 0.28
C PRO A 65 10.65 -1.01 -0.65
N THR A 66 11.97 -1.17 -0.78
CA THR A 66 12.75 -0.36 -1.71
C THR A 66 12.09 -0.42 -3.10
N PRO A 67 11.76 0.72 -3.75
CA PRO A 67 10.95 0.73 -4.97
C PRO A 67 11.48 -0.16 -6.10
N SER A 68 12.80 -0.37 -6.16
CA SER A 68 13.45 -1.27 -7.13
C SER A 68 13.00 -2.73 -7.02
N LYS A 69 12.49 -3.16 -5.86
CA LYS A 69 11.87 -4.47 -5.65
C LYS A 69 10.35 -4.46 -5.87
N LEU A 70 9.72 -3.29 -5.78
CA LEU A 70 8.27 -3.14 -5.87
C LEU A 70 7.77 -3.11 -7.32
N ALA A 71 8.58 -2.64 -8.29
CA ALA A 71 8.16 -2.54 -9.69
C ALA A 71 7.70 -3.87 -10.30
N LYS A 72 8.25 -5.02 -9.85
CA LYS A 72 7.86 -6.35 -10.34
C LYS A 72 6.63 -6.95 -9.65
N GLN A 73 6.27 -6.47 -8.46
CA GLN A 73 5.10 -6.95 -7.69
C GLN A 73 3.91 -5.98 -7.75
N CYS A 74 4.13 -4.73 -8.13
CA CYS A 74 3.11 -3.67 -8.14
C CYS A 74 2.05 -3.87 -9.23
N THR A 75 2.34 -4.59 -10.32
CA THR A 75 1.30 -4.94 -11.29
C THR A 75 0.35 -5.98 -10.70
N ALA A 76 0.85 -7.12 -10.22
CA ALA A 76 0.00 -8.21 -9.72
C ALA A 76 -0.80 -7.85 -8.45
N ALA A 77 -0.18 -7.23 -7.44
CA ALA A 77 -0.85 -6.94 -6.16
C ALA A 77 -1.87 -5.79 -6.22
N ARG A 78 -1.70 -4.86 -7.18
CA ARG A 78 -2.61 -3.71 -7.36
C ARG A 78 -3.90 -4.12 -8.07
N PHE A 79 -3.91 -5.22 -8.81
CA PHE A 79 -5.15 -5.79 -9.36
C PHE A 79 -6.00 -6.45 -8.26
N GLU A 80 -5.39 -7.13 -7.30
CA GLU A 80 -6.12 -7.87 -6.26
C GLU A 80 -6.73 -6.97 -5.16
N ALA A 81 -6.03 -5.92 -4.72
CA ALA A 81 -6.55 -5.04 -3.67
C ALA A 81 -7.74 -4.17 -4.14
N ASN A 82 -7.74 -3.74 -5.41
CA ASN A 82 -8.89 -3.05 -6.02
C ASN A 82 -10.08 -4.01 -6.27
N ASN A 83 -9.88 -5.31 -6.15
CA ASN A 83 -10.91 -6.31 -6.42
C ASN A 83 -11.87 -6.49 -5.23
N VAL A 84 -11.40 -6.39 -3.98
CA VAL A 84 -12.24 -6.71 -2.80
C VAL A 84 -13.43 -5.74 -2.65
N GLU A 85 -13.19 -4.44 -2.79
CA GLU A 85 -14.25 -3.43 -2.72
C GLU A 85 -15.23 -3.54 -3.90
N VAL A 86 -14.71 -3.80 -5.10
CA VAL A 86 -15.52 -3.98 -6.31
C VAL A 86 -16.36 -5.27 -6.23
N VAL A 87 -15.80 -6.36 -5.70
CA VAL A 87 -16.53 -7.61 -5.45
C VAL A 87 -17.61 -7.41 -4.41
N GLN A 88 -17.31 -6.74 -3.30
CA GLN A 88 -18.31 -6.43 -2.27
C GLN A 88 -19.43 -5.55 -2.84
N MET A 89 -19.09 -4.56 -3.66
CA MET A 89 -20.07 -3.69 -4.31
C MET A 89 -20.95 -4.47 -5.28
N LYS A 90 -20.37 -5.36 -6.10
CA LYS A 90 -21.13 -6.25 -7.00
C LYS A 90 -22.10 -7.14 -6.23
N THR A 91 -21.66 -7.76 -5.12
CA THR A 91 -22.51 -8.61 -4.30
C THR A 91 -23.69 -7.84 -3.70
N LYS A 92 -23.44 -6.61 -3.22
CA LYS A 92 -24.51 -5.74 -2.69
C LYS A 92 -25.48 -5.32 -3.81
N MET A 93 -24.97 -5.00 -4.99
CA MET A 93 -25.79 -4.63 -6.15
C MET A 93 -26.70 -5.76 -6.60
N THR A 94 -26.16 -6.98 -6.73
CA THR A 94 -26.97 -8.17 -7.08
C THR A 94 -28.03 -8.48 -6.03
N SER A 95 -27.71 -8.28 -4.74
CA SER A 95 -28.71 -8.45 -3.68
C SER A 95 -29.85 -7.44 -3.77
N LEU A 96 -29.54 -6.20 -4.15
CA LEU A 96 -30.54 -5.15 -4.32
C LEU A 96 -31.41 -5.39 -5.56
N GLU A 97 -30.80 -5.81 -6.66
CA GLU A 97 -31.51 -6.18 -7.90
C GLU A 97 -32.55 -7.28 -7.63
N ASN A 98 -32.17 -8.34 -6.91
CA ASN A 98 -33.09 -9.42 -6.54
C ASN A 98 -34.25 -8.95 -5.67
N GLN A 99 -34.02 -8.00 -4.75
CA GLN A 99 -35.09 -7.43 -3.91
C GLN A 99 -36.08 -6.61 -4.74
N VAL A 100 -35.57 -5.81 -5.69
CA VAL A 100 -36.41 -5.01 -6.60
C VAL A 100 -37.25 -5.91 -7.51
N GLU A 101 -36.67 -6.99 -8.02
CA GLU A 101 -37.38 -7.97 -8.85
C GLU A 101 -38.49 -8.68 -8.07
N SER A 102 -38.20 -9.08 -6.82
CA SER A 102 -39.19 -9.67 -5.92
C SER A 102 -40.37 -8.73 -5.63
N LEU A 103 -40.08 -7.46 -5.28
CA LEU A 103 -41.11 -6.45 -5.05
C LEU A 103 -41.96 -6.21 -6.30
N THR A 104 -41.32 -6.17 -7.47
CA THR A 104 -42.01 -6.03 -8.76
C THR A 104 -42.96 -7.20 -9.01
N GLY A 105 -42.52 -8.43 -8.72
CA GLY A 105 -43.35 -9.63 -8.83
C GLY A 105 -44.57 -9.61 -7.90
N ILE A 106 -44.39 -9.16 -6.65
CA ILE A 106 -45.49 -9.02 -5.68
C ILE A 106 -46.51 -7.98 -6.16
N ILE A 107 -46.04 -6.83 -6.67
CA ILE A 107 -46.93 -5.79 -7.21
C ILE A 107 -47.73 -6.32 -8.40
N GLN A 108 -47.09 -7.05 -9.34
CA GLN A 108 -47.79 -7.65 -10.47
C GLN A 108 -48.85 -8.66 -10.02
N GLN A 109 -48.54 -9.51 -9.03
CA GLN A 109 -49.51 -10.45 -8.47
C GLN A 109 -50.71 -9.72 -7.85
N LEU A 110 -50.48 -8.69 -7.04
CA LEU A 110 -51.55 -7.91 -6.41
C LEU A 110 -52.46 -7.24 -7.45
N LEU A 111 -51.88 -6.66 -8.51
CA LEU A 111 -52.64 -6.06 -9.60
C LEU A 111 -53.48 -7.09 -10.37
N ASN A 112 -52.93 -8.27 -10.61
CA ASN A 112 -53.65 -9.36 -11.30
C ASN A 112 -54.74 -10.00 -10.42
N THR A 113 -54.60 -10.01 -9.09
CA THR A 113 -55.64 -10.53 -8.19
C THR A 113 -56.85 -9.61 -8.03
N LYS A 114 -56.73 -8.32 -8.37
CA LYS A 114 -57.84 -7.35 -8.29
C LYS A 114 -58.79 -7.38 -9.50
N SER A 115 -58.50 -8.15 -10.55
CA SER A 115 -59.35 -8.26 -11.74
C SER A 115 -60.35 -9.42 -11.70
N ASN A 116 -60.44 -10.17 -10.59
CA ASN A 116 -61.27 -11.38 -10.48
C ASN A 116 -62.34 -11.29 -9.37
N ASP A 117 -62.91 -10.11 -9.10
CA ASP A 117 -64.18 -10.06 -8.36
C ASP A 117 -65.32 -10.51 -9.30
N PRO A 118 -66.09 -11.57 -8.97
CA PRO A 118 -67.31 -11.87 -9.69
C PRO A 118 -68.32 -10.77 -9.41
N VAL A 119 -68.80 -10.12 -10.47
CA VAL A 119 -70.02 -9.30 -10.41
C VAL A 119 -71.17 -10.26 -10.14
N ASP A 120 -71.66 -10.24 -8.91
CA ASP A 120 -72.83 -10.99 -8.45
C ASP A 120 -74.08 -10.42 -9.13
N HIS A 121 -74.74 -11.23 -9.97
CA HIS A 121 -76.12 -11.05 -10.44
C HIS A 121 -76.76 -12.41 -10.76
#